data_AF-A0A221VXG8-F1
#
_entry.id   AF-A0A221VXG8-F1
#
_cell.length_a   1.000
_cell.length_b   1.000
_cell.length_c   1.000
_cell.angle_alpha   90.00
_cell.angle_beta   90.00
_cell.angle_gamma   90.00
#
_symmetry.space_group_name_H-M   'P 1'
#
loop_
_entity.id
_entity.type
_entity.pdbx_description
1 polymer ?
#
loop_
_entity_poly.entity_id
_entity_poly.type
_entity_poly.pdbx_seq_one_letter_code
_entity_poly.pdbx_strand_id
1 'polypeptide(L)'
;MTSRFAVDTFRRRRQIQIGDDLVAVAIVDGSLVSRFSVLLNGRELVKTKTARLITEFDARLSDESAVNVSIEQSWTRSNRVAVHHENRLIEEFALVTD
;
A
#
# COMPACT_ATOMS: atom_id res chain seq x y z
N MET A 1 13.85 -9.17 21.94
CA MET A 1 12.41 -8.89 21.72
C MET A 1 12.27 -8.26 20.34
N THR A 2 12.03 -9.08 19.32
CA THR A 2 11.73 -8.59 17.96
C THR A 2 10.37 -7.90 18.00
N SER A 3 10.38 -6.59 17.75
CA SER A 3 9.17 -5.78 17.64
C SER A 3 8.22 -6.42 16.63
N ARG A 4 7.21 -7.14 17.14
CA ARG A 4 5.97 -7.42 16.42
C ARG A 4 5.27 -6.07 16.25
N PHE A 5 5.72 -5.26 15.28
CA PHE A 5 4.83 -4.24 14.74
C PHE A 5 3.63 -5.00 14.19
N ALA A 6 2.52 -4.83 14.89
CA ALA A 6 1.40 -5.74 14.92
C ALA A 6 0.81 -5.93 13.52
N VAL A 7 1.02 -7.15 12.99
CA VAL A 7 0.29 -7.69 11.84
C VAL A 7 -1.23 -7.62 12.08
N ASP A 8 -1.67 -7.54 13.35
CA ASP A 8 -3.06 -7.40 13.79
C ASP A 8 -3.66 -5.99 13.66
N THR A 9 -2.92 -4.98 13.17
CA THR A 9 -3.47 -3.60 13.02
C THR A 9 -4.05 -3.33 11.64
N PHE A 10 -3.91 -4.26 10.68
CA PHE A 10 -4.35 -4.04 9.31
C PHE A 10 -5.76 -4.59 9.10
N ARG A 11 -6.77 -3.71 9.07
CA ARG A 11 -8.17 -4.13 8.87
C ARG A 11 -8.40 -4.73 7.47
N ARG A 12 -7.68 -4.23 6.47
CA ARG A 12 -7.71 -4.73 5.09
C ARG A 12 -6.31 -4.66 4.49
N ARG A 13 -5.87 -5.74 3.86
CA ARG A 13 -4.55 -5.88 3.21
C ARG A 13 -4.69 -6.55 1.85
N ARG A 14 -3.96 -6.05 0.86
CA ARG A 14 -3.67 -6.75 -0.39
C ARG A 14 -2.19 -7.04 -0.48
N GLN A 15 -1.85 -8.23 -0.97
CA GLN A 15 -0.47 -8.66 -1.18
C GLN A 15 -0.29 -9.00 -2.65
N ILE A 16 0.87 -8.61 -3.20
CA ILE A 16 1.21 -8.69 -4.61
C ILE A 16 2.65 -9.19 -4.68
N GLN A 17 2.86 -10.28 -5.39
CA GLN A 17 4.20 -10.82 -5.65
C GLN A 17 4.74 -10.20 -6.94
N ILE A 18 5.92 -9.57 -6.86
CA ILE A 18 6.61 -8.95 -7.99
C ILE A 18 8.04 -9.49 -8.01
N GLY A 19 8.33 -10.41 -8.94
CA GLY A 19 9.58 -11.17 -8.89
C GLY A 19 9.70 -11.95 -7.57
N ASP A 20 10.81 -11.79 -6.86
CA ASP A 20 11.05 -12.38 -5.53
C ASP A 20 10.50 -11.51 -4.38
N ASP A 21 10.06 -10.30 -4.67
CA ASP A 21 9.60 -9.33 -3.69
C ASP A 21 8.10 -9.40 -3.43
N LEU A 22 7.74 -9.28 -2.15
CA LEU A 22 6.37 -9.22 -1.69
C LEU A 22 6.00 -7.78 -1.31
N VAL A 23 5.14 -7.18 -2.12
CA VAL A 23 4.56 -5.86 -1.84
C VAL A 23 3.21 -6.05 -1.17
N ALA A 24 2.96 -5.33 -0.07
CA ALA A 24 1.66 -5.32 0.58
C ALA A 24 1.17 -3.90 0.79
N VAL A 25 -0.10 -3.65 0.44
CA VAL A 25 -0.78 -2.37 0.71
C VAL A 25 -1.88 -2.63 1.71
N ALA A 26 -1.91 -1.87 2.80
CA ALA A 26 -2.84 -2.11 3.89
C ALA A 26 -3.39 -0.82 4.50
N ILE A 27 -4.63 -0.90 5.00
CA ILE A 27 -5.27 0.14 5.81
C ILE A 27 -5.01 -0.17 7.29
N VAL A 28 -4.39 0.79 7.99
CA VAL A 28 -4.03 0.71 9.41
C VAL A 28 -5.16 1.16 10.32
N ASP A 29 -6.04 2.06 9.86
CA ASP A 29 -7.15 2.59 10.67
C ASP A 29 -8.38 2.89 9.81
N GLY A 30 -9.56 2.50 10.30
CA GLY A 30 -10.86 2.70 9.65
C GLY A 30 -11.55 4.02 10.06
N SER A 31 -10.85 4.93 10.74
CA SER A 31 -11.38 6.26 11.01
C SER A 31 -11.50 7.09 9.71
N LEU A 32 -12.23 8.21 9.79
CA LEU A 32 -12.24 9.26 8.75
C LEU A 32 -10.83 9.71 8.34
N VAL A 33 -9.82 9.41 9.18
CA VAL A 33 -8.41 9.65 8.92
C VAL A 33 -7.68 8.36 8.47
N SER A 34 -8.15 7.67 7.43
CA SER A 34 -7.65 6.34 7.05
C SER A 34 -6.15 6.31 6.72
N ARG A 35 -5.36 5.64 7.56
CA ARG A 35 -3.91 5.53 7.36
C ARG A 35 -3.58 4.37 6.44
N PHE A 36 -2.76 4.60 5.42
CA PHE A 36 -2.26 3.53 4.55
C PHE A 36 -0.80 3.24 4.88
N SER A 37 -0.46 1.96 4.78
CA SER A 37 0.91 1.48 4.83
C SER A 37 1.24 0.66 3.60
N VAL A 38 2.42 0.91 3.04
CA VAL A 38 3.03 0.06 2.01
C VAL A 38 4.17 -0.69 2.67
N LEU A 39 4.15 -2.02 2.55
CA LEU A 39 5.19 -2.90 3.05
C LEU A 39 5.90 -3.58 1.88
N LEU A 40 7.22 -3.67 1.96
CA LEU A 40 8.05 -4.48 1.08
C LEU A 40 8.75 -5.55 1.90
N ASN A 41 8.52 -6.82 1.58
CA ASN A 41 9.08 -7.97 2.30
C ASN A 41 8.84 -7.89 3.82
N GLY A 42 7.66 -7.39 4.22
CA GLY A 42 7.27 -7.21 5.62
C GLY A 42 7.83 -5.98 6.31
N ARG A 43 8.68 -5.18 5.65
CA ARG A 43 9.15 -3.89 6.15
C ARG A 43 8.21 -2.78 5.71
N GLU A 44 7.64 -2.04 6.66
CA GLU A 44 6.87 -0.83 6.37
C GLU A 44 7.80 0.24 5.78
N LEU A 45 7.50 0.67 4.55
CA LEU A 45 8.27 1.69 3.85
C LEU A 45 7.64 3.08 3.98
N VAL A 46 6.31 3.13 3.90
CA VAL A 46 5.55 4.38 4.01
C VAL A 46 4.36 4.17 4.92
N LYS A 47 4.09 5.22 5.68
CA LYS A 47 2.88 5.39 6.49
C LYS A 47 2.31 6.77 6.23
N THR A 48 1.16 6.85 5.56
CA THR A 48 0.51 8.13 5.27
C THR A 48 -0.75 8.33 6.12
N LYS A 49 -0.99 9.57 6.57
CA LYS A 49 -2.23 10.01 7.22
C LYS A 49 -3.05 10.73 6.14
N THR A 50 -4.19 10.13 5.75
CA THR A 50 -5.23 10.51 4.76
C THR A 50 -5.57 12.02 4.56
N ALA A 51 -6.46 12.52 3.68
CA ALA A 51 -7.60 11.99 2.88
C ALA A 51 -7.92 12.96 1.70
N ARG A 52 -6.95 13.34 0.88
CA ARG A 52 -7.23 14.26 -0.24
C ARG A 52 -6.32 14.15 -1.46
N LEU A 53 -5.32 13.27 -1.44
CA LEU A 53 -4.29 13.22 -2.47
C LEU A 53 -4.19 11.83 -3.06
N ILE A 54 -4.07 11.79 -4.39
CA ILE A 54 -3.33 10.75 -5.09
C ILE A 54 -2.00 10.63 -4.35
N THR A 55 -1.84 9.57 -3.58
CA THR A 55 -0.57 9.27 -2.91
C THR A 55 0.17 8.32 -3.81
N GLU A 56 1.20 8.80 -4.45
CA GLU A 56 2.16 7.99 -5.18
C GLU A 56 3.34 7.66 -4.28
N PHE A 57 3.80 6.42 -4.36
CA PHE A 57 4.92 5.93 -3.60
C PHE A 57 5.81 5.05 -4.47
N ASP A 58 7.08 5.42 -4.59
CA ASP A 58 8.09 4.62 -5.24
C ASP A 58 8.92 3.84 -4.21
N ALA A 59 8.86 2.52 -4.26
CA ALA A 59 9.77 1.61 -3.56
C ALA A 59 10.81 1.07 -4.53
N ARG A 60 12.09 1.25 -4.22
CA ARG A 60 13.14 0.45 -4.87
C ARG A 60 13.11 -0.97 -4.33
N LEU A 61 12.95 -1.94 -5.22
CA LEU A 61 13.10 -3.37 -4.96
C LEU A 61 14.57 -3.77 -5.00
N SER A 62 15.30 -3.26 -6.02
CA SER A 62 16.73 -3.45 -6.23
C SER A 62 17.34 -2.18 -6.85
N ASP A 63 18.64 -2.22 -7.18
CA ASP A 63 19.32 -1.10 -7.85
C ASP A 63 18.72 -0.76 -9.22
N GLU A 64 18.08 -1.73 -9.88
CA GLU A 64 17.51 -1.59 -11.22
C GLU A 64 15.98 -1.70 -11.25
N SER A 65 15.34 -1.96 -10.11
CA SER A 65 13.91 -2.29 -10.08
C SER A 65 13.15 -1.48 -9.03
N ALA A 66 12.00 -0.96 -9.43
CA ALA A 66 11.15 -0.13 -8.59
C ALA A 66 9.66 -0.42 -8.80
N VAL A 67 8.91 -0.30 -7.71
CA VAL A 67 7.47 -0.41 -7.67
C VAL A 67 6.88 0.94 -7.32
N ASN A 68 5.92 1.39 -8.13
CA ASN A 68 5.11 2.56 -7.84
C ASN A 68 3.74 2.09 -7.33
N VAL A 69 3.33 2.57 -6.17
CA VAL A 69 1.98 2.37 -5.63
C VAL A 69 1.28 3.71 -5.65
N SER A 70 0.18 3.80 -6.39
CA SER A 70 -0.70 4.96 -6.39
C SER A 70 -2.02 4.63 -5.70
N ILE A 71 -2.46 5.53 -4.82
CA ILE A 71 -3.72 5.42 -4.09
C ILE A 71 -4.58 6.63 -4.45
N GLU A 72 -5.65 6.40 -5.19
CA GLU A 72 -6.64 7.39 -5.58
C GLU A 72 -7.89 7.21 -4.70
N GLN A 73 -8.18 8.19 -3.86
CA GLN A 73 -9.41 8.20 -3.08
C GLN A 73 -10.58 8.56 -3.99
N SER A 74 -11.55 7.66 -4.13
CA SER A 74 -12.81 8.01 -4.79
C SER A 74 -13.74 8.77 -3.84
N TRP A 75 -14.75 9.45 -4.38
CA TRP A 75 -15.81 10.10 -3.59
C TRP A 75 -16.67 9.10 -2.82
N THR A 76 -16.61 7.82 -3.19
CA THR A 76 -17.18 6.72 -2.43
C THR A 76 -16.15 6.22 -1.42
N ARG A 77 -16.54 5.51 -0.36
CA ARG A 77 -15.60 4.98 0.66
C ARG A 77 -14.62 3.90 0.15
N SER A 78 -14.37 3.87 -1.15
CA SER A 78 -13.45 2.98 -1.86
C SER A 78 -12.24 3.79 -2.34
N ASN A 79 -11.06 3.39 -1.93
CA ASN A 79 -9.80 3.92 -2.46
C ASN A 79 -9.33 2.97 -3.56
N ARG A 80 -9.11 3.47 -4.76
CA ARG A 80 -8.51 2.71 -5.85
C ARG A 80 -7.01 2.69 -5.63
N VAL A 81 -6.43 1.50 -5.68
CA VAL A 81 -4.98 1.32 -5.58
C VAL A 81 -4.50 0.69 -6.87
N ALA A 82 -3.52 1.32 -7.50
CA ALA A 82 -2.83 0.78 -8.65
C ALA A 82 -1.36 0.58 -8.31
N VAL A 83 -0.83 -0.59 -8.67
CA VAL A 83 0.56 -0.97 -8.44
C VAL A 83 1.22 -1.17 -9.77
N HIS A 84 2.23 -0.36 -10.05
CA HIS A 84 3.05 -0.43 -11.24
C HIS A 84 4.43 -0.96 -10.89
N HIS A 85 5.01 -1.70 -11.82
CA HIS A 85 6.39 -2.17 -11.78
C HIS A 85 6.99 -1.88 -13.15
N GLU A 86 8.11 -1.16 -13.19
CA GLU A 86 8.79 -0.79 -14.45
C GLU A 86 7.83 -0.12 -15.47
N ASN A 87 7.03 0.85 -14.99
CA ASN A 87 6.00 1.56 -15.75
C ASN A 87 4.87 0.70 -16.33
N ARG A 88 4.76 -0.57 -15.91
CA ARG A 88 3.65 -1.46 -16.29
C ARG A 88 2.71 -1.65 -15.11
N LEU A 89 1.40 -1.53 -15.35
CA LEU A 89 0.38 -1.87 -14.35
C LEU A 89 0.43 -3.38 -14.08
N ILE A 90 0.69 -3.74 -12.82
CA ILE A 90 0.69 -5.12 -12.35
C ILE A 90 -0.66 -5.49 -11.78
N GLU A 91 -1.20 -4.63 -10.91
CA GLU A 91 -2.47 -4.90 -10.25
C GLU A 91 -3.22 -3.63 -9.91
N GLU A 92 -4.55 -3.71 -9.98
CA GLU A 92 -5.45 -2.65 -9.56
C GLU A 92 -6.59 -3.23 -8.72
N PHE A 93 -6.90 -2.60 -7.60
CA PHE A 93 -7.95 -3.06 -6.69
C PHE A 93 -8.53 -1.93 -5.84
N ALA A 94 -9.73 -2.18 -5.31
CA ALA A 94 -10.40 -1.29 -4.36
C ALA A 94 -10.05 -1.68 -2.91
N LEU A 95 -9.56 -0.70 -2.14
CA LEU A 95 -9.42 -0.76 -0.69
C LEU A 95 -10.54 0.06 -0.04
N VAL A 96 -11.58 -0.64 0.41
CA VAL A 96 -12.77 -0.04 1.03
C VAL A 96 -12.51 0.23 2.51
N THR A 97 -12.81 1.44 2.96
CA THR A 97 -12.79 1.81 4.39
C THR A 97 -14.22 1.76 4.91
N ASP A 98 -14.52 0.81 5.82
CA ASP A 98 -15.87 0.65 6.40
C ASP A 98 -16.32 1.87 7.22
#